data_AF-A0A2R6NHM9-F1
#
_entry.id   AF-A0A2R6NHM9-F1
#
_cell.length_a   1.000
_cell.length_b   1.000
_cell.length_c   1.000
_cell.angle_alpha   90.00
_cell.angle_beta   90.00
_cell.angle_gamma   90.00
#
_symmetry.space_group_name_H-M   'P 1'
#
loop_
_entity.id
_entity.type
_entity.pdbx_description
1 polymer ?
#
loop_
_entity_poly.entity_id
_entity_poly.type
_entity_poly.pdbx_seq_one_letter_code
_entity_poly.pdbx_strand_id
1 'polypeptide(L)'
;MEGFTETLAQELDPDWNIKVTLIEPGWFATAAVTGKATVLPAHPAYTKPGLPVVAVRSALENLNDPNNKFGNAEKAAHKFYELASLPDPPLRLILGQDAIEIIRSKMKSVASDIENFEAWSSDLL
;
A
#
# COMPACT_ATOMS: atom_id res chain seq x y z
N MET A 1 -1.19 -9.95 -2.31
CA MET A 1 -0.73 -10.49 -1.00
C MET A 1 -1.84 -10.38 0.04
N GLU A 2 -2.60 -9.30 -0.03
CA GLU A 2 -3.70 -8.88 0.82
C GLU A 2 -4.78 -9.96 0.92
N GLY A 3 -5.42 -10.35 -0.18
CA GLY A 3 -6.49 -11.37 -0.15
C GLY A 3 -6.04 -12.71 0.44
N PHE A 4 -4.84 -13.18 0.10
CA PHE A 4 -4.28 -14.40 0.72
C PHE A 4 -4.12 -14.26 2.24
N THR A 5 -3.65 -13.10 2.69
CA THR A 5 -3.41 -12.84 4.12
C THR A 5 -4.72 -12.67 4.89
N GLU A 6 -5.72 -12.04 4.28
CA GLU A 6 -7.07 -11.95 4.85
C GLU A 6 -7.72 -13.31 5.00
N THR A 7 -7.61 -14.17 3.99
CA THR A 7 -8.12 -15.55 4.05
C THR A 7 -7.40 -16.33 5.14
N LEU A 8 -6.06 -16.30 5.17
CA LEU A 8 -5.29 -16.97 6.23
C LEU A 8 -5.71 -16.50 7.62
N ALA A 9 -5.85 -15.18 7.82
CA ALA A 9 -6.27 -14.63 9.12
C ALA A 9 -7.66 -15.11 9.56
N GLN A 10 -8.56 -15.42 8.63
CA GLN A 10 -9.90 -15.94 8.92
C GLN A 10 -9.93 -17.46 9.14
N GLU A 11 -8.95 -18.21 8.61
CA GLU A 11 -8.88 -19.67 8.71
C GLU A 11 -8.12 -20.17 9.95
N LEU A 12 -7.33 -19.31 10.60
CA LEU A 12 -6.57 -19.67 11.79
C LEU A 12 -7.50 -19.97 12.98
N ASP A 13 -7.23 -21.08 13.67
CA ASP A 13 -7.90 -21.42 14.92
C ASP A 13 -7.58 -20.35 16.00
N PRO A 14 -8.60 -19.71 16.59
CA PRO A 14 -8.39 -18.74 17.66
C PRO A 14 -7.58 -19.27 18.85
N ASP A 15 -7.67 -20.57 19.16
CA ASP A 15 -6.96 -21.20 20.28
C ASP A 15 -5.44 -21.23 20.07
N TRP A 16 -4.96 -21.08 18.83
CA TRP A 16 -3.52 -21.02 18.52
C TRP A 16 -2.91 -19.68 18.90
N ASN A 17 -3.74 -18.65 19.13
CA ASN A 17 -3.32 -17.29 19.46
C ASN A 17 -2.26 -16.72 18.50
N ILE A 18 -2.39 -17.05 17.20
CA ILE A 18 -1.57 -16.49 16.12
C ILE A 18 -2.28 -15.24 15.58
N LYS A 19 -1.53 -14.14 15.48
CA LYS A 19 -2.01 -12.87 14.92
C LYS A 19 -1.31 -12.58 13.60
N VAL A 20 -2.05 -12.03 12.65
CA VAL A 20 -1.54 -11.69 11.32
C VAL A 20 -1.84 -10.23 11.04
N THR A 21 -0.81 -9.48 10.62
CA THR A 21 -0.95 -8.08 10.21
C THR A 21 -0.27 -7.84 8.87
N LEU A 22 -1.02 -7.24 7.95
CA LEU A 22 -0.53 -6.63 6.72
C LEU A 22 0.01 -5.24 7.02
N ILE A 23 1.29 -5.03 6.75
CA ILE A 23 1.89 -3.71 6.76
C ILE A 23 1.90 -3.20 5.33
N GLU A 24 1.21 -2.08 5.11
CA GLU A 24 1.07 -1.45 3.79
C GLU A 24 1.81 -0.09 3.83
N PRO A 25 3.13 -0.09 3.56
CA PRO A 25 3.94 1.12 3.66
C PRO A 25 3.75 2.06 2.48
N GLY A 26 3.97 3.36 2.73
CA GLY A 26 4.19 4.34 1.68
C GLY A 26 5.62 4.30 1.10
N TRP A 27 6.06 5.41 0.53
CA TRP A 27 7.40 5.53 -0.03
C TRP A 27 8.47 5.64 1.06
N PHE A 28 9.33 4.62 1.19
CA PHE A 28 10.51 4.66 2.07
C PHE A 28 11.80 4.54 1.26
N ALA A 29 12.78 5.38 1.57
CA ALA A 29 14.10 5.34 0.96
C ALA A 29 14.90 4.14 1.51
N THR A 30 14.69 2.97 0.90
CA THR A 30 15.43 1.74 1.22
C THR A 30 16.31 1.33 0.06
N ALA A 31 17.34 0.52 0.34
CA ALA A 31 18.22 -0.04 -0.70
C ALA A 31 17.46 -0.87 -1.74
N ALA A 32 16.27 -1.40 -1.39
CA ALA A 32 15.40 -2.10 -2.33
C ALA A 32 14.99 -1.18 -3.49
N VAL A 33 14.71 0.10 -3.22
CA VAL A 33 14.29 1.09 -4.21
C VAL A 33 15.49 1.82 -4.82
N THR A 34 16.50 2.16 -4.01
CA THR A 34 17.61 3.03 -4.45
C THR A 34 18.79 2.33 -5.11
N GLY A 35 18.88 1.00 -5.05
CA GLY A 35 20.06 0.31 -5.60
C GLY A 35 19.88 -1.17 -5.96
N LYS A 36 18.75 -1.79 -5.62
CA LYS A 36 18.46 -3.20 -5.95
C LYS A 36 17.32 -3.38 -6.96
N ALA A 37 16.52 -2.34 -7.18
CA ALA A 37 15.46 -2.39 -8.18
C ALA A 37 16.05 -2.35 -9.60
N THR A 38 15.49 -3.17 -10.49
CA THR A 38 15.78 -3.08 -11.92
C THR A 38 14.73 -2.19 -12.57
N VAL A 39 15.16 -1.04 -13.11
CA VAL A 39 14.27 -0.15 -13.87
C VAL A 39 14.29 -0.56 -15.33
N LEU A 40 13.16 -1.07 -15.83
CA LEU A 40 13.02 -1.40 -17.24
C LEU A 40 12.71 -0.13 -18.07
N PRO A 41 13.17 -0.06 -19.32
CA PRO A 41 12.84 1.04 -20.23
C PRO A 41 11.32 1.25 -20.33
N ALA A 42 10.89 2.51 -20.45
CA ALA A 42 9.49 2.82 -20.68
C ALA A 42 9.08 2.38 -22.09
N HIS A 43 7.96 1.68 -22.20
CA HIS A 43 7.37 1.38 -23.51
C HIS A 43 6.86 2.68 -24.16
N PRO A 44 7.06 2.91 -25.47
CA PRO A 44 6.70 4.18 -26.12
C PRO A 44 5.25 4.64 -25.93
N ALA A 45 4.31 3.70 -25.77
CA ALA A 45 2.90 4.01 -25.50
C ALA A 45 2.64 4.65 -24.12
N TYR A 46 3.59 4.61 -23.19
CA TYR A 46 3.43 5.04 -21.79
C TYR A 46 4.29 6.25 -21.43
N THR A 47 4.70 7.05 -22.42
CA THR A 47 5.60 8.21 -22.22
C THR A 47 4.89 9.56 -22.23
N LYS A 48 3.56 9.59 -22.43
CA LYS A 48 2.80 10.85 -22.52
C LYS A 48 2.91 11.65 -21.20
N PRO A 49 3.29 12.94 -21.25
CA PRO A 49 3.29 13.80 -20.08
C PRO A 49 1.94 13.84 -19.38
N GLY A 50 1.97 13.86 -18.04
CA GLY A 50 0.77 13.86 -17.20
C GLY A 50 0.18 12.48 -16.87
N LEU A 51 0.69 11.40 -17.48
CA LEU A 51 0.31 10.06 -17.02
C LEU A 51 0.93 9.77 -15.64
N PRO A 52 0.20 9.14 -14.71
CA PRO A 52 0.74 8.78 -13.40
C PRO A 52 2.03 7.96 -13.46
N VAL A 53 2.16 7.07 -14.45
CA VAL A 53 3.38 6.26 -14.65
C VAL A 53 4.62 7.11 -14.95
N VAL A 54 4.46 8.23 -15.66
CA VAL A 54 5.57 9.15 -15.96
C VAL A 54 6.00 9.87 -14.67
N ALA A 55 5.05 10.27 -13.82
CA ALA A 55 5.36 10.87 -12.53
C ALA A 55 6.09 9.91 -11.59
N VAL A 56 5.63 8.66 -11.48
CA VAL A 56 6.28 7.62 -10.66
C VAL A 56 7.69 7.31 -11.17
N ARG A 57 7.87 7.20 -12.49
CA ARG A 57 9.21 6.97 -13.08
C ARG A 57 10.15 8.13 -12.80
N SER A 58 9.68 9.37 -12.96
CA SER A 58 10.48 10.56 -12.63
C SER A 58 10.89 10.58 -11.15
N ALA A 59 10.00 10.20 -10.22
CA ALA A 59 10.34 10.09 -8.80
C ALA A 59 11.41 9.03 -8.53
N LEU A 60 11.37 7.89 -9.23
CA LEU A 60 12.36 6.81 -9.13
C LEU A 60 13.72 7.15 -9.77
N GLU A 61 13.74 7.99 -10.80
CA GLU A 61 14.99 8.48 -11.39
C GLU A 61 15.67 9.53 -10.49
N ASN A 62 14.86 10.26 -9.72
CA ASN A 62 15.32 11.35 -8.87
C ASN A 62 15.27 11.01 -7.37
N LEU A 63 15.50 9.75 -6.97
CA LEU A 63 15.41 9.32 -5.55
C LEU A 63 16.28 10.15 -4.58
N ASN A 64 17.36 10.76 -5.07
CA ASN A 64 18.25 11.63 -4.29
C ASN A 64 17.80 13.10 -4.24
N ASP A 65 16.71 13.46 -4.92
CA ASP A 65 16.13 14.81 -4.86
C ASP A 65 15.62 15.08 -3.44
N PRO A 66 16.15 16.10 -2.73
CA PRO A 66 15.70 16.45 -1.39
C PRO A 66 14.22 16.88 -1.32
N ASN A 67 13.58 17.17 -2.45
CA ASN A 67 12.15 17.45 -2.54
C ASN A 67 11.29 16.17 -2.50
N ASN A 68 11.87 14.99 -2.75
CA ASN A 68 11.14 13.73 -2.63
C ASN A 68 10.92 13.40 -1.15
N LYS A 69 9.64 13.33 -0.77
CA LYS A 69 9.21 13.07 0.60
C LYS A 69 9.17 11.58 0.90
N PHE A 70 10.35 10.97 1.09
CA PHE A 70 10.43 9.59 1.58
C PHE A 70 10.23 9.53 3.09
N GLY A 71 9.53 8.49 3.54
CA GLY A 71 9.48 8.08 4.93
C GLY A 71 10.84 7.61 5.43
N ASN A 72 11.05 7.75 6.74
CA ASN A 72 12.23 7.27 7.43
C ASN A 72 12.07 5.77 7.76
N ALA A 73 12.89 4.92 7.13
CA ALA A 73 12.80 3.46 7.25
C ALA A 73 13.14 2.95 8.67
N GLU A 74 14.07 3.59 9.38
CA GLU A 74 14.42 3.23 10.76
C GLU A 74 13.23 3.48 11.70
N LYS A 75 12.57 4.63 11.58
CA LYS A 75 11.33 4.92 12.32
C LYS A 75 10.21 3.93 11.98
N ALA A 76 10.09 3.52 10.71
CA ALA A 76 9.12 2.51 10.33
C ALA A 76 9.41 1.15 10.96
N ALA A 77 10.68 0.73 11.00
CA ALA A 77 11.08 -0.51 11.67
C ALA A 77 10.72 -0.51 13.15
N HIS A 78 10.91 0.62 13.86
CA HIS A 78 10.44 0.75 15.24
C HIS A 78 8.92 0.54 15.37
N LYS A 79 8.13 1.06 14.43
CA LYS A 79 6.67 0.83 14.40
C LYS A 79 6.29 -0.63 14.15
N PHE A 80 7.12 -1.41 13.44
CA PHE A 80 6.88 -2.84 13.27
C PHE A 80 7.05 -3.59 14.59
N TYR A 81 8.07 -3.24 15.38
CA TYR A 81 8.28 -3.83 16.71
C TYR A 81 7.17 -3.43 17.69
N GLU A 82 6.75 -2.17 17.68
CA GLU A 82 5.60 -1.72 18.48
C GLU A 82 4.33 -2.50 18.10
N LEU A 83 4.03 -2.62 16.81
CA LEU A 83 2.89 -3.37 16.29
C LEU A 83 2.92 -4.84 16.74
N ALA A 84 4.06 -5.52 16.62
CA ALA A 84 4.21 -6.91 17.02
C ALA A 84 4.06 -7.13 18.54
N SER A 85 4.19 -6.07 19.33
CA SER A 85 4.05 -6.09 20.79
C SER A 85 2.63 -5.76 21.24
N LEU A 86 1.71 -5.42 20.33
CA LEU A 86 0.32 -5.17 20.68
C LEU A 86 -0.39 -6.48 21.08
N PRO A 87 -1.23 -6.47 22.12
CA PRO A 87 -2.00 -7.65 22.50
C PRO A 87 -3.03 -8.05 21.45
N ASP A 88 -3.57 -7.07 20.72
CA ASP A 88 -4.53 -7.27 19.63
C ASP A 88 -4.18 -6.35 18.46
N PRO A 89 -3.20 -6.73 17.62
CA PRO A 89 -2.78 -5.91 16.49
C PRO A 89 -3.86 -5.91 15.39
N PRO A 90 -4.02 -4.81 14.64
CA PRO A 90 -4.96 -4.76 13.53
C PRO A 90 -4.55 -5.70 12.39
N LEU A 91 -5.50 -6.14 11.58
CA LEU A 91 -5.22 -6.89 10.36
C LEU A 91 -4.45 -6.05 9.32
N ARG A 92 -4.68 -4.73 9.27
CA ARG A 92 -3.96 -3.80 8.38
C ARG A 92 -3.37 -2.62 9.14
N LEU A 93 -2.11 -2.32 8.85
CA LEU A 93 -1.45 -1.08 9.23
C LEU A 93 -0.99 -0.33 7.97
N ILE A 94 -1.66 0.78 7.66
CA ILE A 94 -1.19 1.71 6.63
C ILE A 94 -0.10 2.58 7.25
N LEU A 95 1.13 2.48 6.74
CA LEU A 95 2.29 3.15 7.33
C LEU A 95 2.91 4.16 6.37
N GLY A 96 2.46 5.41 6.48
CA GLY A 96 2.91 6.52 5.64
C GLY A 96 1.74 7.46 5.35
N GLN A 97 1.96 8.77 5.41
CA GLN A 97 0.88 9.74 5.18
C GLN A 97 0.41 9.73 3.72
N ASP A 98 1.35 9.55 2.80
CA ASP A 98 1.10 9.30 1.37
C ASP A 98 0.24 8.05 1.15
N ALA A 99 0.58 6.93 1.80
CA ALA A 99 -0.20 5.70 1.71
C ALA A 99 -1.62 5.89 2.27
N ILE A 100 -1.75 6.58 3.41
CA ILE A 100 -3.06 6.91 4.00
C ILE A 100 -3.91 7.73 3.03
N GLU A 101 -3.33 8.73 2.36
CA GLU A 101 -4.04 9.56 1.39
C GLU A 101 -4.53 8.76 0.18
N ILE A 102 -3.66 7.90 -0.37
CA ILE A 102 -4.00 7.01 -1.49
C ILE A 102 -5.13 6.06 -1.10
N ILE A 103 -5.01 5.39 0.05
CA ILE A 103 -6.03 4.42 0.51
C ILE A 103 -7.35 5.12 0.81
N ARG A 104 -7.34 6.30 1.44
CA ARG A 104 -8.57 7.09 1.64
C ARG A 104 -9.24 7.48 0.32
N SER A 105 -8.46 7.92 -0.66
CA SER A 105 -8.98 8.23 -1.99
C SER A 105 -9.60 6.99 -2.65
N LYS A 106 -8.92 5.83 -2.57
CA LYS A 106 -9.43 4.57 -3.11
C LYS A 106 -10.70 4.12 -2.41
N MET A 107 -10.76 4.16 -1.07
CA MET A 107 -11.97 3.81 -0.32
C MET A 107 -13.15 4.69 -0.73
N LYS A 108 -12.94 6.00 -0.88
CA LYS A 108 -13.98 6.92 -1.34
C LYS A 108 -14.45 6.57 -2.76
N SER A 109 -13.53 6.27 -3.66
CA SER A 109 -13.87 5.87 -5.03
C SER A 109 -14.70 4.58 -5.04
N VAL A 110 -14.27 3.56 -4.29
CA VAL A 110 -14.98 2.27 -4.22
C VAL A 110 -16.36 2.44 -3.60
N ALA A 111 -16.48 3.21 -2.52
CA ALA A 111 -17.78 3.51 -1.91
C ALA A 111 -18.71 4.20 -2.92
N SER A 112 -18.21 5.16 -3.69
CA SER A 112 -19.00 5.82 -4.73
C SER A 112 -19.41 4.86 -5.86
N ASP A 113 -18.53 3.93 -6.26
CA ASP A 113 -18.89 2.93 -7.27
C ASP A 113 -20.01 2.00 -6.75
N ILE A 114 -19.97 1.60 -5.49
CA ILE A 114 -21.05 0.84 -4.85
C ILE A 114 -22.35 1.63 -4.91
N GLU A 115 -22.36 2.87 -4.41
CA GLU A 115 -23.55 3.73 -4.39
C GLU A 115 -24.16 3.93 -5.79
N ASN A 116 -23.32 4.08 -6.82
CA ASN A 116 -23.79 4.33 -8.18
C ASN A 116 -24.38 3.09 -8.86
N PHE A 117 -23.95 1.89 -8.47
CA PHE A 117 -24.27 0.65 -9.18
C PHE A 117 -24.94 -0.42 -8.30
N GLU A 118 -25.23 -0.15 -7.03
CA GLU A 118 -25.89 -1.08 -6.09
C GLU A 118 -27.19 -1.67 -6.67
N ALA A 119 -27.98 -0.86 -7.37
CA ALA A 119 -29.23 -1.28 -7.98
C ALA A 119 -29.07 -2.46 -8.97
N TRP A 120 -27.91 -2.59 -9.63
CA TRP A 120 -27.61 -3.69 -10.57
C TRP A 120 -27.40 -5.04 -9.87
N SER A 121 -27.21 -5.01 -8.54
CA SER A 121 -27.12 -6.24 -7.74
C SER A 121 -28.45 -6.56 -7.06
N SER A 122 -29.26 -5.54 -6.79
CA SER A 122 -30.51 -5.68 -6.02
C SER A 122 -31.60 -6.50 -6.72
N ASP A 123 -31.53 -6.66 -8.05
CA ASP A 123 -32.47 -7.41 -8.88
C ASP A 123 -32.00 -8.83 -9.24
N LEU A 124 -30.82 -9.24 -8.75
CA LEU A 124 -30.26 -10.59 -8.95
C LEU A 124 -30.69 -11.60 -7.88
N LEU A 125 -31.43 -11.15 -6.86
CA LEU A 125 -32.00 -11.96 -5.78
C LEU A 125 -33.53 -11.86 -5.81
#